data_AF-A0A843D0W4-F1
#
_entry.id   AF-A0A843D0W4-F1
#
_cell.length_a   1.000
_cell.length_b   1.000
_cell.length_c   1.000
_cell.angle_alpha   90.00
_cell.angle_beta   90.00
_cell.angle_gamma   90.00
#
_symmetry.space_group_name_H-M   'P 1'
#
loop_
_entity.id
_entity.type
_entity.pdbx_description
1 polymer ?
#
loop_
_entity_poly.entity_id
_entity_poly.type
_entity_poly.pdbx_seq_one_letter_code
_entity_poly.pdbx_strand_id
1 'polypeptide(L)'
;NIPMGVGSQRAALENPNLADSFTVVRETAPNAFLAGNISAVQLRDHGLEWAERAVSMIDADALCIHLNFLQEMIQVEGDRSGVGILATIREACRELSVPVIVKETGSGISREAASALYDAGAAAIDVGGFGGTSWAKIEKARASDKTHQMLGDTFLEWGIPTAVSVFEVAQVGACPVIATGGLKNGLDAAKAIALGADMAGMALTLLPDALKGKDALFSRIETLCGELKTAMFLTGAQNISALAKVRYYLTGTVREMTNK
;
A
#
# COMPACT_ATOMS: atom_id res chain seq x y z
N ASN A 1 -8.56 12.72 -11.96
CA ASN A 1 -8.73 12.49 -10.51
C ASN A 1 -8.05 11.20 -10.13
N ILE A 2 -7.01 11.30 -9.32
CA ILE A 2 -6.23 10.17 -8.81
C ILE A 2 -6.51 10.08 -7.30
N PRO A 3 -6.89 8.92 -6.74
CA PRO A 3 -7.08 8.75 -5.29
C PRO A 3 -5.81 9.03 -4.49
N MET A 4 -5.96 9.44 -3.23
CA MET A 4 -4.84 9.71 -2.33
C MET A 4 -5.06 9.04 -0.97
N GLY A 5 -4.09 8.24 -0.53
CA GLY A 5 -4.02 7.76 0.86
C GLY A 5 -3.10 8.65 1.69
N VAL A 6 -3.49 8.94 2.94
CA VAL A 6 -2.62 9.66 3.88
C VAL A 6 -1.63 8.70 4.57
N GLY A 7 -0.61 9.26 5.21
CA GLY A 7 0.27 8.51 6.13
C GLY A 7 -0.49 8.05 7.38
N SER A 8 0.13 7.22 8.22
CA SER A 8 -0.51 6.76 9.47
C SER A 8 -0.97 7.94 10.32
N GLN A 9 -2.26 7.96 10.65
CA GLN A 9 -2.88 9.01 11.44
C GLN A 9 -2.63 8.86 12.94
N ARG A 10 -1.88 7.83 13.36
CA ARG A 10 -1.47 7.61 14.76
C ARG A 10 -1.01 8.90 15.45
N ALA A 11 -0.13 9.66 14.81
CA ALA A 11 0.42 10.88 15.39
C ALA A 11 -0.65 11.92 15.73
N ALA A 12 -1.66 12.09 14.88
CA ALA A 12 -2.78 13.01 15.13
C ALA A 12 -3.85 12.43 16.07
N LEU A 13 -3.99 11.09 16.12
CA LEU A 13 -4.86 10.43 17.09
C LEU A 13 -4.32 10.52 18.52
N GLU A 14 -3.00 10.40 18.69
CA GLU A 14 -2.28 10.58 19.97
C GLU A 14 -2.16 12.07 20.35
N ASN A 15 -1.88 12.94 19.38
CA ASN A 15 -1.72 14.38 19.59
C ASN A 15 -2.64 15.18 18.64
N PRO A 16 -3.82 15.62 19.11
CA PRO A 16 -4.78 16.38 18.29
C PRO A 16 -4.23 17.66 17.66
N ASN A 17 -3.15 18.24 18.19
CA ASN A 17 -2.50 19.42 17.60
C ASN A 17 -1.86 19.13 16.23
N LEU A 18 -1.72 17.86 15.83
CA LEU A 18 -1.23 17.46 14.53
C LEU A 18 -2.35 17.19 13.51
N ALA A 19 -3.62 17.30 13.90
CA ALA A 19 -4.76 17.01 13.02
C ALA A 19 -4.75 17.86 11.75
N ASP A 20 -4.38 19.14 11.84
CA ASP A 20 -4.34 20.06 10.70
C ASP A 20 -3.39 19.60 9.59
N SER A 21 -2.37 18.78 9.92
CA SER A 21 -1.47 18.18 8.92
C SER A 21 -2.15 17.11 8.05
N PHE A 22 -3.33 16.62 8.47
CA PHE A 22 -4.15 15.65 7.75
C PHE A 22 -5.44 16.27 7.19
N THR A 23 -6.17 17.09 7.96
CA THR A 23 -7.47 17.67 7.55
C THR A 23 -7.34 18.53 6.29
N VAL A 24 -6.19 19.20 6.12
CA VAL A 24 -5.85 20.02 4.95
C VAL A 24 -6.02 19.29 3.61
N VAL A 25 -5.89 17.96 3.60
CA VAL A 25 -6.07 17.15 2.40
C VAL A 25 -7.52 17.20 1.92
N ARG A 26 -8.51 17.03 2.80
CA ARG A 26 -9.93 17.13 2.44
C ARG A 26 -10.33 18.57 2.13
N GLU A 27 -9.80 19.54 2.87
CA GLU A 27 -10.03 20.97 2.62
C GLU A 27 -9.58 21.39 1.21
N THR A 28 -8.42 20.89 0.76
CA THR A 28 -7.84 21.23 -0.54
C THR A 28 -8.38 20.35 -1.68
N ALA A 29 -8.80 19.13 -1.37
CA ALA A 29 -9.30 18.16 -2.35
C ALA A 29 -10.70 17.62 -1.96
N PRO A 30 -11.73 18.48 -1.91
CA PRO A 30 -13.04 18.14 -1.33
C PRO A 30 -13.74 16.97 -2.04
N ASN A 31 -13.50 16.80 -3.34
CA ASN A 31 -14.13 15.75 -4.16
C ASN A 31 -13.17 14.59 -4.52
N ALA A 32 -11.95 14.58 -3.97
CA ALA A 32 -11.03 13.48 -4.22
C ALA A 32 -11.43 12.25 -3.38
N PHE A 33 -11.14 11.07 -3.91
CA PHE A 33 -11.20 9.85 -3.10
C PHE A 33 -10.01 9.85 -2.14
N LEU A 34 -10.28 9.88 -0.83
CA LEU A 34 -9.27 9.88 0.22
C LEU A 34 -9.34 8.60 1.04
N ALA A 35 -8.19 7.98 1.28
CA ALA A 35 -8.08 6.86 2.19
C ALA A 35 -7.37 7.29 3.48
N GLY A 36 -8.05 7.09 4.62
CA GLY A 36 -7.45 7.18 5.95
C GLY A 36 -6.43 6.07 6.17
N ASN A 37 -5.65 6.13 7.25
CA ASN A 37 -4.59 5.14 7.46
C ASN A 37 -4.27 4.90 8.95
N ILE A 38 -4.32 3.63 9.37
CA ILE A 38 -3.97 3.18 10.72
C ILE A 38 -3.23 1.83 10.68
N SER A 39 -2.38 1.56 11.67
CA SER A 39 -1.74 0.23 11.81
C SER A 39 -2.74 -0.79 12.31
N ALA A 40 -2.61 -2.03 11.85
CA ALA A 40 -3.35 -3.15 12.44
C ALA A 40 -3.05 -3.34 13.94
N VAL A 41 -1.82 -3.02 14.38
CA VAL A 41 -1.42 -3.07 15.79
C VAL A 41 -2.19 -2.03 16.61
N GLN A 42 -2.23 -0.78 16.14
CA GLN A 42 -2.98 0.30 16.79
C GLN A 42 -4.47 -0.01 16.85
N LEU A 43 -5.02 -0.56 15.77
CA LEU A 43 -6.42 -0.95 15.72
C LEU A 43 -6.74 -2.05 16.75
N ARG A 44 -5.84 -3.02 16.94
CA ARG A 44 -6.01 -4.06 17.97
C ARG A 44 -5.99 -3.46 19.38
N ASP A 45 -5.08 -2.53 19.63
CA ASP A 45 -4.86 -2.00 20.98
C ASP A 45 -5.86 -0.92 21.39
N HIS A 46 -6.38 -0.16 20.43
CA HIS A 46 -7.29 0.96 20.67
C HIS A 46 -8.72 0.73 20.17
N GLY A 47 -8.95 -0.32 19.37
CA GLY A 47 -10.26 -0.70 18.85
C GLY A 47 -10.80 0.24 17.77
N LEU A 48 -12.07 0.01 17.41
CA LEU A 48 -12.75 0.69 16.31
C LEU A 48 -12.90 2.20 16.49
N GLU A 49 -12.90 2.70 17.73
CA GLU A 49 -12.99 4.15 18.01
C GLU A 49 -11.86 4.92 17.29
N TRP A 50 -10.64 4.38 17.30
CA TRP A 50 -9.52 5.01 16.61
C TRP A 50 -9.64 4.95 15.10
N ALA A 51 -10.18 3.86 14.55
CA ALA A 51 -10.48 3.76 13.12
C ALA A 51 -11.54 4.80 12.70
N GLU A 52 -12.64 4.93 13.44
CA GLU A 52 -13.69 5.91 13.16
C GLU A 52 -13.18 7.34 13.26
N ARG A 53 -12.32 7.63 14.24
CA ARG A 53 -11.66 8.94 14.35
C ARG A 53 -10.71 9.20 13.18
N ALA A 54 -9.97 8.20 12.71
CA ALA A 54 -9.11 8.34 11.54
C ALA A 54 -9.93 8.63 10.27
N VAL A 55 -11.05 7.92 10.08
CA VAL A 55 -12.00 8.15 8.97
C VAL A 55 -12.56 9.57 9.04
N SER A 56 -13.09 9.96 10.19
CA SER A 56 -13.73 11.27 10.40
C SER A 56 -12.77 12.44 10.22
N MET A 57 -11.50 12.28 10.59
CA MET A 57 -10.48 13.35 10.53
C MET A 57 -10.29 13.91 9.12
N ILE A 58 -10.48 13.11 8.07
CA ILE A 58 -10.33 13.56 6.68
C ILE A 58 -11.57 13.32 5.83
N ASP A 59 -12.70 12.99 6.48
CA ASP A 59 -13.92 12.52 5.82
C ASP A 59 -13.59 11.45 4.77
N ALA A 60 -12.90 10.39 5.21
CA ALA A 60 -12.29 9.41 4.32
C ALA A 60 -13.34 8.57 3.57
N ASP A 61 -13.07 8.25 2.32
CA ASP A 61 -13.89 7.35 1.49
C ASP A 61 -13.57 5.87 1.74
N ALA A 62 -12.40 5.59 2.33
CA ALA A 62 -11.95 4.25 2.73
C ALA A 62 -10.95 4.35 3.90
N LEU A 63 -10.73 3.25 4.60
CA LEU A 63 -9.66 3.15 5.62
C LEU A 63 -8.61 2.12 5.21
N CYS A 64 -7.36 2.55 5.07
CA CYS A 64 -6.22 1.66 4.96
C CYS A 64 -5.81 1.12 6.34
N ILE A 65 -5.86 -0.19 6.53
CA ILE A 65 -5.23 -0.88 7.66
C ILE A 65 -3.90 -1.43 7.17
N HIS A 66 -2.79 -0.87 7.65
CA HIS A 66 -1.47 -1.33 7.21
C HIS A 66 -0.88 -2.44 8.09
N LEU A 67 -0.20 -3.37 7.42
CA LEU A 67 0.61 -4.44 7.97
C LEU A 67 2.08 -4.07 7.81
N ASN A 68 2.77 -3.88 8.93
CA ASN A 68 4.17 -3.44 8.97
C ASN A 68 5.02 -4.33 9.89
N PHE A 69 4.70 -5.62 9.99
CA PHE A 69 5.36 -6.54 10.92
C PHE A 69 6.89 -6.57 10.78
N LEU A 70 7.43 -6.56 9.56
CA LEU A 70 8.89 -6.50 9.36
C LEU A 70 9.48 -5.20 9.93
N GLN A 71 8.81 -4.07 9.70
CA GLN A 71 9.22 -2.78 10.25
C GLN A 71 9.23 -2.83 11.78
N GLU A 72 8.14 -3.28 12.39
CA GLU A 72 8.00 -3.38 13.86
C GLU A 72 9.04 -4.31 14.49
N MET A 73 9.43 -5.40 13.81
CA MET A 73 10.46 -6.31 14.30
C MET A 73 11.87 -5.71 14.30
N ILE A 74 12.15 -4.75 13.41
CA ILE A 74 13.46 -4.08 13.30
C ILE A 74 13.47 -2.78 14.11
N GLN A 75 12.33 -2.13 14.28
CA GLN A 75 12.19 -0.92 15.06
C GLN A 75 12.40 -1.22 16.56
N VAL A 76 13.19 -0.39 17.24
CA VAL A 76 13.57 -0.62 18.65
C VAL A 76 12.32 -0.67 19.53
N GLU A 77 11.44 0.31 19.34
CA GLU A 77 10.18 0.52 20.04
C GLU A 77 8.99 -0.26 19.43
N GLY A 78 9.22 -1.15 18.46
CA GLY A 78 8.15 -1.82 17.72
C GLY A 78 7.44 -2.95 18.47
N ASP A 79 6.19 -3.22 18.06
CA ASP A 79 5.37 -4.31 18.58
C ASP A 79 5.68 -5.64 17.89
N ARG A 80 5.86 -6.71 18.67
CA ARG A 80 6.30 -8.03 18.19
C ARG A 80 5.19 -9.09 18.20
N SER A 81 3.94 -8.69 18.41
CA SER A 81 2.78 -9.59 18.50
C SER A 81 1.84 -9.41 17.31
N GLY A 82 1.63 -10.48 16.54
CA GLY A 82 0.58 -10.57 15.52
C GLY A 82 -0.73 -11.18 16.02
N VAL A 83 -0.83 -11.50 17.31
CA VAL A 83 -1.99 -12.20 17.88
C VAL A 83 -3.24 -11.31 17.77
N GLY A 84 -4.34 -11.89 17.31
CA GLY A 84 -5.64 -11.21 17.22
C GLY A 84 -5.81 -10.31 15.99
N ILE A 85 -4.76 -9.96 15.27
CA ILE A 85 -4.80 -8.98 14.17
C ILE A 85 -5.85 -9.32 13.10
N LEU A 86 -5.90 -10.57 12.64
CA LEU A 86 -6.90 -10.98 11.64
C LEU A 86 -8.35 -10.86 12.15
N ALA A 87 -8.58 -11.16 13.44
CA ALA A 87 -9.90 -11.01 14.05
C ALA A 87 -10.29 -9.54 14.17
N THR A 88 -9.35 -8.68 14.56
CA THR A 88 -9.51 -7.23 14.60
C THR A 88 -9.82 -6.65 13.22
N ILE A 89 -9.10 -7.08 12.18
CA ILE A 89 -9.39 -6.66 10.79
C ILE A 89 -10.81 -7.09 10.39
N ARG A 90 -11.22 -8.32 10.73
CA ARG A 90 -12.58 -8.81 10.45
C ARG A 90 -13.66 -7.95 11.12
N GLU A 91 -13.44 -7.59 12.38
CA GLU A 91 -14.33 -6.71 13.11
C GLU A 91 -14.43 -5.33 12.42
N ALA A 92 -13.30 -4.73 12.05
CA ALA A 92 -13.29 -3.45 11.35
C ALA A 92 -13.98 -3.50 9.98
N CYS A 93 -13.77 -4.57 9.20
CA CYS A 93 -14.46 -4.73 7.92
C CYS A 93 -15.99 -4.86 8.08
N ARG A 94 -16.47 -5.35 9.23
CA ARG A 94 -17.90 -5.52 9.51
C ARG A 94 -18.57 -4.25 10.03
N GLU A 95 -17.88 -3.49 10.87
CA GLU A 95 -18.50 -2.42 11.66
C GLU A 95 -18.24 -1.01 11.11
N LEU A 96 -17.14 -0.78 10.38
CA LEU A 96 -16.79 0.56 9.90
C LEU A 96 -17.76 1.04 8.82
N SER A 97 -18.02 2.35 8.81
CA SER A 97 -18.91 2.99 7.83
C SER A 97 -18.33 3.07 6.41
N VAL A 98 -17.04 2.78 6.24
CA VAL A 98 -16.29 2.89 4.98
C VAL A 98 -15.58 1.58 4.65
N PRO A 99 -15.34 1.27 3.36
CA PRO A 99 -14.60 0.08 2.97
C PRO A 99 -13.18 0.07 3.55
N VAL A 100 -12.75 -1.11 3.97
CA VAL A 100 -11.40 -1.36 4.48
C VAL A 100 -10.48 -1.85 3.36
N ILE A 101 -9.36 -1.17 3.20
CA ILE A 101 -8.25 -1.60 2.33
C ILE A 101 -7.16 -2.14 3.24
N VAL A 102 -6.79 -3.42 3.11
CA VAL A 102 -5.65 -3.95 3.88
C VAL A 102 -4.39 -3.79 3.03
N LYS A 103 -3.33 -3.23 3.61
CA LYS A 103 -2.11 -2.93 2.86
C LYS A 103 -0.84 -3.41 3.52
N GLU A 104 0.13 -3.90 2.75
CA GLU A 104 1.50 -4.07 3.26
C GLU A 104 2.28 -2.75 3.13
N THR A 105 3.52 -2.71 3.61
CA THR A 105 4.40 -1.54 3.69
C THR A 105 5.73 -1.68 2.94
N GLY A 106 6.10 -2.85 2.42
CA GLY A 106 7.30 -3.08 1.60
C GLY A 106 7.81 -4.53 1.52
N SER A 107 7.08 -5.48 2.08
CA SER A 107 7.39 -6.92 2.18
C SER A 107 6.40 -7.80 1.41
N GLY A 108 5.32 -7.25 0.84
CA GLY A 108 4.38 -8.00 0.01
C GLY A 108 3.33 -8.84 0.75
N ILE A 109 2.21 -9.10 0.09
CA ILE A 109 1.14 -10.00 0.56
C ILE A 109 1.19 -11.33 -0.20
N SER A 110 1.16 -12.46 0.52
CA SER A 110 1.09 -13.79 -0.10
C SER A 110 -0.35 -14.16 -0.48
N ARG A 111 -0.51 -15.18 -1.33
CA ARG A 111 -1.82 -15.76 -1.64
C ARG A 111 -2.64 -16.14 -0.39
N GLU A 112 -2.02 -16.80 0.60
CA GLU A 112 -2.70 -17.28 1.81
C GLU A 112 -3.15 -16.11 2.69
N ALA A 113 -2.27 -15.11 2.85
CA ALA A 113 -2.61 -13.89 3.56
C ALA A 113 -3.76 -13.17 2.87
N ALA A 114 -3.73 -13.05 1.54
CA ALA A 114 -4.81 -12.43 0.79
C ALA A 114 -6.14 -13.18 0.92
N SER A 115 -6.14 -14.51 0.84
CA SER A 115 -7.34 -15.31 1.08
C SER A 115 -7.92 -15.02 2.46
N ALA A 116 -7.09 -15.05 3.51
CA ALA A 116 -7.55 -14.79 4.87
C ALA A 116 -8.09 -13.36 5.06
N LEU A 117 -7.48 -12.36 4.42
CA LEU A 117 -7.90 -10.97 4.48
C LEU A 117 -9.21 -10.72 3.72
N TYR A 118 -9.39 -11.33 2.55
CA TYR A 118 -10.67 -11.27 1.83
C TYR A 118 -11.78 -12.01 2.59
N ASP A 119 -11.48 -13.17 3.18
CA ASP A 119 -12.42 -13.89 4.06
C ASP A 119 -12.76 -13.09 5.34
N ALA A 120 -11.88 -12.16 5.74
CA ALA A 120 -12.16 -11.22 6.82
C ALA A 120 -13.05 -10.03 6.38
N GLY A 121 -13.27 -9.84 5.07
CA GLY A 121 -14.11 -8.77 4.52
C GLY A 121 -13.35 -7.57 3.97
N ALA A 122 -12.03 -7.67 3.76
CA ALA A 122 -11.27 -6.60 3.13
C ALA A 122 -11.85 -6.27 1.75
N ALA A 123 -12.18 -4.99 1.51
CA ALA A 123 -12.77 -4.53 0.26
C ALA A 123 -11.74 -4.39 -0.87
N ALA A 124 -10.46 -4.28 -0.53
CA ALA A 124 -9.34 -4.35 -1.46
C ALA A 124 -8.05 -4.72 -0.70
N ILE A 125 -7.04 -5.20 -1.44
CA ILE A 125 -5.69 -5.39 -0.92
C ILE A 125 -4.71 -4.53 -1.70
N ASP A 126 -3.92 -3.74 -0.98
CA ASP A 126 -2.72 -3.10 -1.50
C ASP A 126 -1.49 -3.94 -1.14
N VAL A 127 -0.86 -4.50 -2.17
CA VAL A 127 0.19 -5.52 -1.99
C VAL A 127 1.43 -5.02 -1.25
N GLY A 128 1.76 -3.72 -1.32
CA GLY A 128 2.94 -3.16 -0.64
C GLY A 128 4.21 -3.99 -0.86
N GLY A 129 4.49 -4.41 -2.10
CA GLY A 129 5.48 -5.43 -2.41
C GLY A 129 6.95 -5.01 -2.21
N PHE A 130 7.81 -6.02 -2.13
CA PHE A 130 9.26 -5.82 -2.10
C PHE A 130 9.80 -5.33 -3.46
N GLY A 131 10.80 -4.44 -3.40
CA GLY A 131 11.48 -3.86 -4.57
C GLY A 131 11.40 -2.33 -4.67
N GLY A 132 10.72 -1.67 -3.72
CA GLY A 132 10.62 -0.22 -3.60
C GLY A 132 11.31 0.36 -2.37
N THR A 133 10.57 1.16 -1.62
CA THR A 133 10.99 1.61 -0.29
C THR A 133 11.20 0.41 0.62
N SER A 134 12.38 0.30 1.24
CA SER A 134 12.69 -0.75 2.20
C SER A 134 12.60 -0.19 3.62
N TRP A 135 11.55 -0.59 4.35
CA TRP A 135 11.44 -0.23 5.77
C TRP A 135 12.50 -0.91 6.63
N ALA A 136 12.95 -2.11 6.27
CA ALA A 136 14.11 -2.74 6.91
C ALA A 136 15.35 -1.84 6.85
N LYS A 137 15.61 -1.22 5.69
CA LYS A 137 16.72 -0.27 5.53
C LYS A 137 16.51 1.01 6.34
N ILE A 138 15.29 1.53 6.39
CA ILE A 138 14.95 2.74 7.14
C ILE A 138 15.13 2.50 8.65
N GLU A 139 14.55 1.42 9.18
CA GLU A 139 14.63 1.11 10.61
C GLU A 139 16.05 0.72 11.03
N LYS A 140 16.81 0.03 10.17
CA LYS A 140 18.25 -0.16 10.37
C LYS A 140 18.98 1.17 10.57
N ALA A 141 18.70 2.16 9.71
CA ALA A 141 19.36 3.45 9.77
C ALA A 141 18.93 4.27 10.99
N ARG A 142 17.73 4.04 11.51
CA ARG A 142 17.21 4.65 12.75
C ARG A 142 17.75 3.97 14.02
N ALA A 143 18.07 2.68 13.95
CA ALA A 143 18.45 1.88 15.11
C ALA A 143 19.70 2.42 15.82
N SER A 144 19.57 2.66 17.12
CA SER A 144 20.64 3.14 17.99
C SER A 144 21.47 2.00 18.61
N ASP A 145 20.97 0.77 18.58
CA ASP A 145 21.65 -0.41 19.10
C ASP A 145 22.05 -1.41 17.99
N LYS A 146 23.08 -2.20 18.29
CA LYS A 146 23.67 -3.15 17.35
C LYS A 146 22.72 -4.29 16.97
N THR A 147 21.84 -4.71 17.88
CA THR A 147 20.94 -5.85 17.64
C THR A 147 19.96 -5.52 16.53
N HIS A 148 19.30 -4.37 16.61
CA HIS A 148 18.34 -3.95 15.58
C HIS A 148 19.02 -3.58 14.25
N GLN A 149 20.25 -3.05 14.29
CA GLN A 149 21.04 -2.87 13.07
C GLN A 149 21.33 -4.21 12.37
N MET A 150 21.70 -5.25 13.13
CA MET A 150 21.94 -6.60 12.60
C MET A 150 20.66 -7.26 12.08
N LEU A 151 19.52 -7.05 12.73
CA LEU A 151 18.22 -7.49 12.21
C LEU A 151 17.93 -6.82 10.86
N GLY A 152 18.10 -5.51 10.77
CA GLY A 152 17.92 -4.78 9.52
C GLY A 152 18.83 -5.26 8.39
N ASP A 153 20.07 -5.63 8.70
CA ASP A 153 20.99 -6.25 7.73
C ASP A 153 20.51 -7.63 7.27
N THR A 154 20.08 -8.47 8.21
CA THR A 154 19.66 -9.86 7.92
C THR A 154 18.42 -9.90 7.04
N PHE A 155 17.47 -8.99 7.28
CA PHE A 155 16.17 -8.97 6.61
C PHE A 155 16.06 -7.91 5.52
N LEU A 156 17.19 -7.38 5.03
CA LEU A 156 17.21 -6.29 4.05
C LEU A 156 16.48 -6.63 2.74
N GLU A 157 16.57 -7.89 2.32
CA GLU A 157 15.95 -8.43 1.11
C GLU A 157 14.74 -9.34 1.40
N TRP A 158 14.19 -9.27 2.62
CA TRP A 158 13.00 -10.05 2.98
C TRP A 158 11.75 -9.49 2.30
N GLY A 159 10.92 -10.38 1.77
CA GLY A 159 9.59 -10.07 1.27
C GLY A 159 9.28 -10.74 -0.06
N ILE A 160 8.05 -10.53 -0.52
CA ILE A 160 7.50 -11.01 -1.79
C ILE A 160 7.64 -9.87 -2.81
N PRO A 161 8.37 -10.08 -3.92
CA PRO A 161 8.49 -9.05 -4.97
C PRO A 161 7.13 -8.59 -5.46
N THR A 162 6.96 -7.29 -5.70
CA THR A 162 5.66 -6.71 -6.10
C THR A 162 4.98 -7.46 -7.25
N ALA A 163 5.72 -7.84 -8.29
CA ALA A 163 5.15 -8.58 -9.42
C ALA A 163 4.60 -9.96 -9.02
N VAL A 164 5.27 -10.65 -8.08
CA VAL A 164 4.83 -11.96 -7.56
C VAL A 164 3.61 -11.77 -6.66
N SER A 165 3.65 -10.81 -5.75
CA SER A 165 2.52 -10.53 -4.85
C SER A 165 1.27 -10.11 -5.62
N VAL A 166 1.39 -9.21 -6.61
CA VAL A 166 0.25 -8.86 -7.49
C VAL A 166 -0.30 -10.11 -8.17
N PHE A 167 0.56 -10.93 -8.76
CA PHE A 167 0.13 -12.14 -9.45
C PHE A 167 -0.60 -13.10 -8.50
N GLU A 168 -0.03 -13.41 -7.34
CA GLU A 168 -0.63 -14.32 -6.35
C GLU A 168 -1.97 -13.81 -5.82
N VAL A 169 -2.04 -12.53 -5.43
CA VAL A 169 -3.26 -11.93 -4.86
C VAL A 169 -4.36 -11.84 -5.91
N ALA A 170 -4.04 -11.51 -7.16
CA ALA A 170 -5.00 -11.47 -8.26
C ALA A 170 -5.63 -12.85 -8.55
N GLN A 171 -4.88 -13.95 -8.37
CA GLN A 171 -5.40 -15.32 -8.53
C GLN A 171 -6.41 -15.73 -7.45
N VAL A 172 -6.48 -15.01 -6.32
CA VAL A 172 -7.53 -15.24 -5.32
C VAL A 172 -8.89 -14.76 -5.83
N GLY A 173 -8.91 -13.70 -6.66
CA GLY A 173 -10.06 -13.30 -7.47
C GLY A 173 -11.30 -12.81 -6.71
N ALA A 174 -11.17 -12.41 -5.44
CA ALA A 174 -12.31 -12.02 -4.60
C ALA A 174 -12.62 -10.50 -4.65
N CYS A 175 -11.62 -9.64 -4.55
CA CYS A 175 -11.77 -8.19 -4.49
C CYS A 175 -10.63 -7.46 -5.23
N PRO A 176 -10.75 -6.14 -5.46
CA PRO A 176 -9.74 -5.36 -6.16
C PRO A 176 -8.32 -5.44 -5.56
N VAL A 177 -7.33 -5.45 -6.45
CA VAL A 177 -5.90 -5.48 -6.10
C VAL A 177 -5.23 -4.17 -6.48
N ILE A 178 -4.53 -3.56 -5.53
CA ILE A 178 -3.74 -2.35 -5.73
C ILE A 178 -2.27 -2.74 -5.73
N ALA A 179 -1.58 -2.47 -6.83
CA ALA A 179 -0.15 -2.68 -6.96
C ALA A 179 0.63 -1.48 -6.43
N THR A 180 1.29 -1.65 -5.28
CA THR A 180 2.30 -0.72 -4.78
C THR A 180 3.58 -1.47 -4.40
N GLY A 181 4.65 -0.72 -4.14
CA GLY A 181 5.98 -1.26 -3.91
C GLY A 181 6.85 -1.17 -5.16
N GLY A 182 7.65 -0.11 -5.26
CA GLY A 182 8.73 -0.01 -6.25
C GLY A 182 8.32 0.35 -7.68
N LEU A 183 7.06 0.75 -7.92
CA LEU A 183 6.64 1.29 -9.21
C LEU A 183 7.27 2.68 -9.44
N LYS A 184 7.96 2.86 -10.58
CA LYS A 184 8.75 4.06 -10.87
C LYS A 184 8.22 4.89 -12.03
N ASN A 185 7.42 4.28 -12.91
CA ASN A 185 6.95 4.91 -14.15
C ASN A 185 5.58 4.33 -14.57
N GLY A 186 4.95 4.93 -15.57
CA GLY A 186 3.67 4.47 -16.11
C GLY A 186 3.75 3.11 -16.80
N LEU A 187 4.92 2.66 -17.26
CA LEU A 187 5.12 1.31 -17.79
C LEU A 187 5.06 0.25 -16.67
N ASP A 188 5.58 0.55 -15.47
CA ASP A 188 5.45 -0.34 -14.32
C ASP A 188 3.99 -0.46 -13.88
N ALA A 189 3.24 0.65 -13.88
CA ALA A 189 1.80 0.63 -13.66
C ALA A 189 1.07 -0.21 -14.72
N ALA A 190 1.43 -0.08 -15.99
CA ALA A 190 0.84 -0.86 -17.07
C ALA A 190 1.11 -2.37 -16.91
N LYS A 191 2.35 -2.74 -16.53
CA LYS A 191 2.71 -4.12 -16.24
C LYS A 191 1.92 -4.67 -15.05
N ALA A 192 1.80 -3.90 -13.97
CA ALA A 192 1.04 -4.31 -12.80
C ALA A 192 -0.44 -4.58 -13.14
N ILE A 193 -1.05 -3.71 -13.94
CA ILE A 193 -2.43 -3.90 -14.43
C ILE A 193 -2.54 -5.15 -15.30
N ALA A 194 -1.61 -5.34 -16.24
CA ALA A 194 -1.58 -6.53 -17.08
C ALA A 194 -1.38 -7.83 -16.27
N LEU A 195 -0.70 -7.76 -15.12
CA LEU A 195 -0.50 -8.89 -14.20
C LEU A 195 -1.73 -9.21 -13.34
N GLY A 196 -2.75 -8.36 -13.32
CA GLY A 196 -3.99 -8.58 -12.58
C GLY A 196 -4.32 -7.53 -11.51
N ALA A 197 -3.55 -6.43 -11.40
CA ALA A 197 -3.94 -5.33 -10.54
C ALA A 197 -5.05 -4.46 -11.17
N ASP A 198 -5.97 -3.97 -10.35
CA ASP A 198 -7.00 -3.01 -10.76
C ASP A 198 -6.49 -1.57 -10.70
N MET A 199 -5.53 -1.30 -9.81
CA MET A 199 -4.93 0.00 -9.61
C MET A 199 -3.42 -0.10 -9.37
N ALA A 200 -2.71 0.98 -9.67
CA ALA A 200 -1.28 1.13 -9.38
C ALA A 200 -1.07 2.38 -8.52
N GLY A 201 -0.32 2.24 -7.44
CA GLY A 201 -0.02 3.33 -6.50
C GLY A 201 1.48 3.58 -6.33
N MET A 202 1.83 4.81 -5.99
CA MET A 202 3.21 5.27 -5.83
C MET A 202 3.32 6.19 -4.60
N ALA A 203 4.34 5.97 -3.78
CA ALA A 203 4.65 6.81 -2.62
C ALA A 203 6.00 7.53 -2.81
N LEU A 204 7.12 6.84 -2.53
CA LEU A 204 8.47 7.41 -2.64
C LEU A 204 8.78 7.98 -4.03
N THR A 205 8.21 7.42 -5.10
CA THR A 205 8.40 7.90 -6.48
C THR A 205 7.86 9.32 -6.70
N LEU A 206 6.84 9.75 -5.95
CA LEU A 206 6.23 11.07 -6.06
C LEU A 206 6.80 12.07 -5.03
N LEU A 207 7.32 11.57 -3.90
CA LEU A 207 7.75 12.41 -2.78
C LEU A 207 8.83 13.46 -3.16
N PRO A 208 9.91 13.14 -3.90
CA PRO A 208 10.92 14.14 -4.27
C PRO A 208 10.37 15.31 -5.08
N ASP A 209 9.38 15.07 -5.94
CA ASP A 209 8.77 16.13 -6.76
C ASP A 209 7.71 16.90 -5.97
N ALA A 210 6.97 16.25 -5.07
CA ALA A 210 6.10 16.92 -4.11
C ALA A 210 6.88 17.92 -3.22
N LEU A 211 8.10 17.56 -2.79
CA LEU A 211 8.98 18.44 -2.01
C LEU A 211 9.50 19.65 -2.80
N LYS A 212 9.53 19.58 -4.15
CA LYS A 212 9.90 20.71 -5.01
C LYS A 212 8.74 21.67 -5.26
N GLY A 213 7.51 21.26 -4.92
CA GLY A 213 6.29 22.04 -5.08
C GLY A 213 5.32 21.46 -6.11
N LYS A 214 4.13 22.06 -6.15
CA LYS A 214 2.98 21.54 -6.90
C LYS A 214 3.28 21.34 -8.39
N ASP A 215 3.98 22.26 -9.04
CA ASP A 215 4.18 22.22 -10.49
C ASP A 215 5.08 21.04 -10.89
N ALA A 216 6.13 20.77 -10.10
CA ALA A 216 6.99 19.60 -10.29
C ALA A 216 6.21 18.30 -10.12
N LEU A 217 5.35 18.21 -9.09
CA LEU A 217 4.48 17.05 -8.88
C LEU A 217 3.47 16.87 -10.03
N PHE A 218 2.85 17.94 -10.53
CA PHE A 218 1.96 17.90 -11.68
C PHE A 218 2.67 17.37 -12.93
N SER A 219 3.83 17.92 -13.27
CA SER A 219 4.62 17.44 -14.41
C SER A 219 5.04 15.97 -14.26
N ARG A 220 5.33 15.54 -13.03
CA ARG A 220 5.63 14.14 -12.73
C ARG A 220 4.42 13.23 -13.01
N ILE A 221 3.24 13.61 -12.54
CA ILE A 221 1.98 12.88 -12.76
C ILE A 221 1.62 12.84 -14.26
N GLU A 222 1.79 13.94 -14.99
CA GLU A 222 1.57 13.98 -16.44
C GLU A 222 2.50 13.03 -17.18
N THR A 223 3.77 12.97 -16.77
CA THR A 223 4.75 12.02 -17.33
C THR A 223 4.31 10.58 -17.11
N LEU A 224 3.90 10.22 -15.88
CA LEU A 224 3.38 8.88 -15.56
C LEU A 224 2.15 8.52 -16.41
N CYS A 225 1.23 9.47 -16.60
CA CYS A 225 0.06 9.30 -17.46
C CYS A 225 0.46 9.07 -18.93
N GLY A 226 1.45 9.81 -19.43
CA GLY A 226 1.98 9.67 -20.79
C GLY A 226 2.64 8.32 -21.02
N GLU A 227 3.45 7.85 -20.06
CA GLU A 227 4.09 6.53 -20.09
C GLU A 227 3.07 5.39 -20.09
N LEU A 228 2.04 5.46 -19.24
CA LEU A 228 0.95 4.48 -19.20
C LEU A 228 0.18 4.45 -20.54
N LYS A 229 -0.20 5.62 -21.07
CA LYS A 229 -0.88 5.72 -22.37
C LYS A 229 0.00 5.18 -23.51
N THR A 230 1.31 5.38 -23.44
CA THR A 230 2.26 4.84 -24.42
C THR A 230 2.28 3.31 -24.35
N ALA A 231 2.36 2.72 -23.16
CA ALA A 231 2.28 1.26 -22.99
C ALA A 231 0.95 0.69 -23.51
N MET A 232 -0.16 1.37 -23.24
CA MET A 232 -1.48 1.03 -23.77
C MET A 232 -1.52 1.06 -25.30
N PHE A 233 -1.00 2.13 -25.92
CA PHE A 233 -0.92 2.27 -27.37
C PHE A 233 -0.10 1.14 -28.02
N LEU A 234 1.09 0.85 -27.48
CA LEU A 234 1.99 -0.18 -28.00
C LEU A 234 1.46 -1.61 -27.85
N THR A 235 0.49 -1.83 -26.95
CA THR A 235 -0.16 -3.13 -26.72
C THR A 235 -1.55 -3.21 -27.34
N GLY A 236 -2.02 -2.15 -28.01
CA GLY A 236 -3.35 -2.09 -28.61
C GLY A 236 -4.50 -1.99 -27.58
N ALA A 237 -4.21 -1.61 -26.34
CA ALA A 237 -5.21 -1.45 -25.29
C ALA A 237 -5.89 -0.08 -25.36
N GLN A 238 -7.20 -0.04 -25.63
CA GLN A 238 -7.96 1.20 -25.75
C GLN A 238 -8.38 1.80 -24.39
N ASN A 239 -8.36 1.00 -23.32
CA ASN A 239 -8.72 1.38 -21.96
C ASN A 239 -8.05 0.42 -20.95
N ILE A 240 -8.21 0.71 -19.65
CA ILE A 240 -7.59 -0.08 -18.57
C ILE A 240 -8.08 -1.53 -18.57
N SER A 241 -9.37 -1.77 -18.83
CA SER A 241 -9.91 -3.14 -18.91
C SER A 241 -9.35 -3.95 -20.08
N ALA A 242 -9.01 -3.29 -21.20
CA ALA A 242 -8.29 -3.92 -22.31
C ALA A 242 -6.82 -4.17 -21.94
N LEU A 243 -6.18 -3.23 -21.22
CA LEU A 243 -4.80 -3.38 -20.75
C LEU A 243 -4.65 -4.59 -19.81
N ALA A 244 -5.62 -4.82 -18.93
CA ALA A 244 -5.63 -5.99 -18.03
C ALA A 244 -5.70 -7.35 -18.76
N LYS A 245 -6.01 -7.36 -20.06
CA LYS A 245 -6.16 -8.59 -20.87
C LYS A 245 -5.06 -8.73 -21.93
N VAL A 246 -4.08 -7.83 -21.97
CA VAL A 246 -3.00 -7.90 -22.95
C VAL A 246 -2.13 -9.13 -22.69
N ARG A 247 -1.57 -9.70 -23.75
CA ARG A 247 -0.63 -10.80 -23.62
C ARG A 247 0.66 -10.30 -22.98
N TYR A 248 1.12 -11.01 -21.94
CA TYR A 248 2.43 -10.81 -21.33
C TYR A 248 3.18 -12.15 -21.22
N TYR A 249 4.47 -12.07 -20.90
CA TYR A 249 5.31 -13.23 -20.62
C TYR A 249 5.97 -13.06 -19.26
N LEU A 250 5.91 -14.09 -18.43
CA LEU A 250 6.68 -14.16 -17.18
C LEU A 250 7.99 -14.88 -17.44
N THR A 251 9.09 -14.30 -16.96
CA THR A 251 10.44 -14.87 -17.11
C THR A 251 11.24 -14.73 -15.80
N GLY A 252 12.37 -15.45 -15.71
CA GLY A 252 13.27 -15.41 -14.56
C GLY A 252 12.60 -15.75 -13.22
N THR A 253 13.06 -15.10 -12.15
CA THR A 253 12.62 -15.33 -10.77
C THR A 253 11.10 -15.19 -10.59
N VAL A 254 10.45 -14.25 -11.28
CA VAL A 254 8.99 -14.09 -11.16
C VAL A 254 8.28 -15.35 -11.63
N ARG A 255 8.64 -15.88 -12.80
CA ARG A 255 8.07 -17.14 -13.32
C ARG A 255 8.35 -18.32 -12.39
N GLU A 256 9.57 -18.40 -11.84
CA GLU A 256 9.97 -19.48 -10.93
C GLU A 256 9.17 -19.46 -9.61
N MET A 257 8.85 -18.26 -9.10
CA MET A 257 8.06 -18.10 -7.89
C MET A 257 6.57 -18.37 -8.13
N THR A 258 6.01 -17.93 -9.25
CA THR A 258 4.57 -18.05 -9.54
C THR A 258 4.11 -19.39 -10.11
N ASN A 259 5.05 -20.27 -10.49
CA ASN A 259 4.75 -21.59 -11.08
C ASN A 259 4.74 -22.73 -10.04
N LYS A 260 4.84 -22.41 -8.75
CA LYS A 260 4.74 -23.38 -7.65
C LYS A 260 3.30 -23.62 -7.25
#